data_AF-A0A850MS67-F1
#
_entry.id   AF-A0A850MS67-F1
#
_cell.length_a   1.000
_cell.length_b   1.000
_cell.length_c   1.000
_cell.angle_alpha   90.00
_cell.angle_beta   90.00
_cell.angle_gamma   90.00
#
_symmetry.space_group_name_H-M   'P 1'
#
loop_
_entity.id
_entity.type
_entity.pdbx_description
1 polymer ?
#
loop_
_entity_poly.entity_id
_entity_poly.type
_entity_poly.pdbx_seq_one_letter_code
_entity_poly.pdbx_strand_id
1 'polypeptide(L)'
;MFSHTKSFIKDNFIEYYKINKSSLKNLPEYNRIILIDQLSGSGTTAIRKEIKKESGDEFWTGKIPRFFKIWNGFIKDKKIYYSPYILSYVSKKNISERIPKWIEDESIDNDVKYVSTCNIPISPCISNKTNTDIDETNPVAKLCKKYYKYFIEDEHTKKVGGIPYGYGRAGLTLILQSNCPNSTLPILWHSYKNWYPLFPRVSHHR
;
A
#
# COMPACT_ATOMS: atom_id res chain seq x y z
N MET A 1 19.20 -31.49 -13.41
CA MET A 1 19.71 -30.60 -14.48
C MET A 1 18.67 -29.51 -14.73
N PHE A 2 18.74 -28.40 -14.01
CA PHE A 2 18.21 -27.06 -14.35
C PHE A 2 18.85 -26.07 -13.35
N SER A 3 20.16 -25.87 -13.50
CA SER A 3 20.87 -24.78 -12.83
C SER A 3 20.74 -23.56 -13.73
N HIS A 4 19.67 -22.80 -13.56
CA HIS A 4 19.52 -21.45 -14.14
C HIS A 4 19.22 -20.49 -13.01
N THR A 5 20.10 -20.43 -12.01
CA THR A 5 20.23 -19.25 -11.17
C THR A 5 20.84 -18.15 -12.03
N LYS A 6 20.01 -17.51 -12.86
CA LYS A 6 20.34 -16.20 -13.41
C LYS A 6 20.55 -15.29 -12.19
N SER A 7 21.82 -15.00 -11.91
CA SER A 7 22.20 -14.01 -10.91
C SER A 7 21.41 -12.73 -11.21
N PHE A 8 20.64 -12.26 -10.24
CA PHE A 8 19.96 -10.97 -10.33
C PHE A 8 21.03 -9.87 -10.35
N ILE A 9 21.36 -9.39 -11.55
CA ILE A 9 22.31 -8.29 -11.73
C ILE A 9 21.69 -7.04 -11.09
N LYS A 10 22.44 -6.39 -10.18
CA LYS A 10 22.02 -5.21 -9.39
C LYS A 10 21.47 -4.08 -10.26
N ASP A 11 21.96 -3.96 -11.50
CA ASP A 11 21.56 -2.93 -12.48
C ASP A 11 20.10 -3.07 -12.96
N ASN A 12 19.44 -4.19 -12.67
CA ASN A 12 18.01 -4.39 -12.96
C ASN A 12 17.08 -3.82 -11.86
N PHE A 13 17.63 -3.33 -10.76
CA PHE A 13 16.86 -2.71 -9.67
C PHE A 13 17.11 -1.22 -9.66
N ILE A 14 16.07 -0.46 -10.01
CA ILE A 14 16.16 0.99 -10.07
C ILE A 14 15.15 1.60 -9.11
N GLU A 15 15.61 2.48 -8.22
CA GLU A 15 14.70 3.33 -7.44
C GLU A 15 14.04 4.34 -8.37
N TYR A 16 12.81 4.04 -8.78
CA TYR A 16 12.14 4.73 -9.90
C TYR A 16 11.98 6.25 -9.76
N TYR A 17 12.13 6.79 -8.54
CA TYR A 17 12.01 8.21 -8.21
C TYR A 17 13.35 8.93 -7.99
N LYS A 18 14.49 8.23 -8.06
CA LYS A 18 15.84 8.82 -7.94
C LYS A 18 16.64 8.77 -9.26
N ILE A 19 15.96 8.55 -10.38
CA ILE A 19 16.62 8.41 -11.67
C ILE A 19 16.84 9.77 -12.31
N ASN A 20 18.07 10.01 -12.77
CA ASN A 20 18.34 11.08 -13.71
C ASN A 20 17.72 10.73 -15.07
N LYS A 21 16.83 11.58 -15.61
CA LYS A 21 16.15 11.33 -16.90
C LYS A 21 17.13 11.00 -18.04
N SER A 22 18.36 11.50 -18.00
CA SER A 22 19.40 11.16 -18.98
C SER A 22 19.78 9.67 -18.97
N SER A 23 19.73 9.02 -17.81
CA SER A 23 20.01 7.59 -17.65
C SER A 23 18.94 6.69 -18.28
N LEU A 24 17.72 7.22 -18.49
CA LEU A 24 16.63 6.47 -19.11
C LEU A 24 16.87 6.18 -20.61
N LYS A 25 17.77 6.94 -21.26
CA LYS A 25 18.07 6.76 -22.70
C LYS A 25 18.91 5.52 -23.01
N ASN A 26 19.62 4.99 -22.02
CA ASN A 26 20.55 3.88 -22.17
C ASN A 26 20.03 2.58 -21.53
N LEU A 27 18.71 2.49 -21.30
CA LEU A 27 18.15 1.26 -20.75
C LEU A 27 18.16 0.14 -21.80
N PRO A 28 18.41 -1.11 -21.39
CA PRO A 28 18.26 -2.26 -22.28
C PRO A 28 16.81 -2.37 -22.76
N GLU A 29 16.56 -3.10 -23.84
CA GLU A 29 15.19 -3.36 -24.27
C GLU A 29 14.46 -4.20 -23.22
N TYR A 30 13.29 -3.74 -22.77
CA TYR A 30 12.42 -4.44 -21.83
C TYR A 30 10.96 -4.37 -22.28
N ASN A 31 10.19 -5.42 -21.95
CA ASN A 31 8.76 -5.52 -22.28
C ASN A 31 7.86 -5.57 -21.03
N ARG A 32 8.46 -5.76 -19.85
CA ARG A 32 7.75 -5.86 -18.57
C ARG A 32 8.45 -5.00 -17.53
N ILE A 33 7.66 -4.28 -16.75
CA ILE A 33 8.14 -3.49 -15.62
C ILE A 33 7.41 -3.98 -14.37
N ILE A 34 8.17 -4.24 -13.31
CA ILE A 34 7.65 -4.75 -12.04
C ILE A 34 7.93 -3.70 -10.96
N LEU A 35 6.87 -3.12 -10.41
CA LEU A 35 6.93 -2.16 -9.32
C LEU A 35 6.87 -2.92 -7.99
N ILE A 36 8.03 -3.16 -7.40
CA ILE A 36 8.16 -3.96 -6.17
C ILE A 36 7.81 -3.11 -4.95
N ASP A 37 7.01 -3.68 -4.04
CA ASP A 37 6.65 -3.07 -2.76
C ASP A 37 6.69 -4.10 -1.64
N GLN A 38 6.97 -3.70 -0.41
CA GLN A 38 7.04 -4.65 0.72
C GLN A 38 5.64 -5.05 1.19
N LEU A 39 4.74 -4.08 1.34
CA LEU A 39 3.39 -4.29 1.88
C LEU A 39 2.42 -3.28 1.26
N SER A 40 1.26 -3.78 0.86
CA SER A 40 0.08 -2.96 0.58
C SER A 40 -1.03 -3.29 1.57
N GLY A 41 -1.18 -2.41 2.58
CA GLY A 41 -2.12 -2.60 3.71
C GLY A 41 -3.54 -2.15 3.41
N SER A 42 -3.74 -0.95 2.88
CA SER A 42 -5.07 -0.46 2.44
C SER A 42 -5.17 -0.22 0.94
N GLY A 43 -4.06 -0.28 0.20
CA GLY A 43 -3.99 0.09 -1.21
C GLY A 43 -3.93 1.59 -1.49
N THR A 44 -4.21 2.45 -0.50
CA THR A 44 -4.24 3.92 -0.65
C THR A 44 -2.90 4.54 -1.07
N THR A 45 -1.79 3.97 -0.61
CA THR A 45 -0.44 4.39 -1.04
C THR A 45 -0.13 3.94 -2.47
N ALA A 46 -0.69 2.80 -2.90
CA ALA A 46 -0.52 2.31 -4.27
C ALA A 46 -1.28 3.21 -5.25
N ILE A 47 -2.58 3.44 -4.98
CA ILE A 47 -3.47 4.21 -5.84
C ILE A 47 -4.71 4.72 -5.08
N ARG A 48 -5.07 5.99 -5.29
CA ARG A 48 -6.27 6.65 -4.76
C ARG A 48 -6.63 7.89 -5.58
N LYS A 49 -7.87 8.35 -5.49
CA LYS A 49 -8.24 9.73 -5.85
C LYS A 49 -8.04 10.67 -4.67
N GLU A 50 -7.62 11.88 -4.95
CA GLU A 50 -7.63 13.01 -4.03
C GLU A 50 -8.34 14.19 -4.69
N ILE A 51 -8.78 15.15 -3.86
CA ILE A 51 -9.42 16.38 -4.31
C ILE A 51 -8.41 17.53 -4.15
N LYS A 52 -8.21 18.33 -5.20
CA LYS A 52 -7.42 19.56 -5.11
C LYS A 52 -8.16 20.56 -4.22
N LYS A 53 -7.49 21.05 -3.17
CA LYS A 53 -8.10 21.98 -2.20
C LYS A 53 -8.59 23.28 -2.83
N GLU A 54 -7.94 23.74 -3.89
CA GLU A 54 -8.22 25.03 -4.55
C GLU A 54 -9.39 24.94 -5.54
N SER A 55 -9.40 23.92 -6.41
CA SER A 55 -10.37 23.82 -7.50
C SER A 55 -11.53 22.86 -7.22
N GLY A 56 -11.38 21.96 -6.24
CA GLY A 56 -12.34 20.87 -6.00
C GLY A 56 -12.21 19.71 -6.99
N ASP A 57 -11.26 19.77 -7.94
CA ASP A 57 -11.10 18.71 -8.94
C ASP A 57 -10.53 17.44 -8.32
N GLU A 58 -11.06 16.30 -8.74
CA GLU A 58 -10.47 15.00 -8.43
C GLU A 58 -9.23 14.74 -9.29
N PHE A 59 -8.23 14.06 -8.72
CA PHE A 59 -7.08 13.56 -9.45
C PHE A 59 -6.55 12.26 -8.85
N TRP A 60 -5.99 11.40 -9.70
CA TRP A 60 -5.37 10.16 -9.25
C TRP A 60 -3.95 10.39 -8.72
N THR A 61 -3.65 9.75 -7.60
CA THR A 61 -2.34 9.82 -6.94
C THR A 61 -1.98 8.48 -6.28
N GLY A 62 -0.72 8.35 -5.86
CA GLY A 62 -0.14 7.11 -5.34
C GLY A 62 1.11 6.68 -6.10
N LYS A 63 1.70 5.56 -5.69
CA LYS A 63 2.93 5.01 -6.30
C LYS A 63 2.73 4.72 -7.79
N ILE A 64 1.59 4.14 -8.18
CA ILE A 64 1.31 3.75 -9.57
C ILE A 64 1.12 4.99 -10.48
N PRO A 65 0.18 5.93 -10.23
CA PRO A 65 0.08 7.14 -11.05
C PRO A 65 1.37 7.97 -11.08
N ARG A 66 2.10 8.05 -9.95
CA ARG A 66 3.40 8.75 -9.89
C ARG A 66 4.45 8.10 -10.76
N PHE A 67 4.52 6.77 -10.81
CA PHE A 67 5.42 6.04 -11.70
C PHE A 67 5.13 6.40 -13.16
N PHE A 68 3.86 6.35 -13.59
CA PHE A 68 3.43 6.72 -14.95
C PHE A 68 3.80 8.16 -15.31
N LYS A 69 3.59 9.10 -14.37
CA LYS A 69 3.97 10.51 -14.57
C LYS A 69 5.49 10.69 -14.76
N ILE A 70 6.31 9.99 -13.98
CA ILE A 70 7.78 10.12 -14.05
C ILE A 70 8.33 9.46 -15.31
N TRP A 71 7.77 8.31 -15.69
CA TRP A 71 8.25 7.46 -16.77
C TRP A 71 7.50 7.62 -18.09
N ASN A 72 6.69 8.67 -18.20
CA ASN A 72 5.96 8.98 -19.42
C ASN A 72 6.89 9.01 -20.64
N GLY A 73 6.47 8.37 -21.73
CA GLY A 73 7.27 8.20 -22.95
C GLY A 73 8.24 7.00 -22.96
N PHE A 74 8.62 6.45 -21.80
CA PHE A 74 9.53 5.29 -21.70
C PHE A 74 8.81 3.96 -21.45
N ILE A 75 7.52 4.03 -21.15
CA ILE A 75 6.69 2.87 -20.79
C ILE A 75 5.65 2.55 -21.85
N LYS A 76 5.67 3.24 -23.00
CA LYS A 76 4.74 2.97 -24.10
C LYS A 76 4.84 1.50 -24.53
N ASP A 77 3.69 0.86 -24.72
CA ASP A 77 3.54 -0.55 -25.13
C ASP A 77 4.16 -1.57 -24.14
N LYS A 78 4.45 -1.17 -22.90
CA LYS A 78 5.02 -2.04 -21.86
C LYS A 78 3.93 -2.60 -20.94
N LYS A 79 4.13 -3.85 -20.49
CA LYS A 79 3.29 -4.47 -19.45
C LYS A 79 3.78 -4.06 -18.07
N ILE A 80 2.90 -3.53 -17.24
CA ILE A 80 3.24 -2.98 -15.92
C ILE A 80 2.60 -3.85 -14.84
N TYR A 81 3.41 -4.28 -13.88
CA TYR A 81 2.96 -5.11 -12.76
C TYR A 81 3.26 -4.40 -11.43
N TYR A 82 2.23 -4.02 -10.67
CA TYR A 82 2.41 -3.67 -9.27
C TYR A 82 2.54 -4.95 -8.43
N SER A 83 3.69 -5.11 -7.76
CA SER A 83 4.06 -6.35 -7.08
C SER A 83 4.38 -6.14 -5.60
N PRO A 84 3.36 -5.94 -4.74
CA PRO A 84 3.56 -5.99 -3.30
C PRO A 84 3.86 -7.42 -2.84
N TYR A 85 4.89 -7.59 -2.03
CA TYR A 85 5.21 -8.89 -1.43
C TYR A 85 4.06 -9.38 -0.55
N ILE A 86 3.54 -8.52 0.33
CA ILE A 86 2.33 -8.78 1.13
C ILE A 86 1.19 -7.86 0.68
N LEU A 87 0.04 -8.45 0.38
CA LEU A 87 -1.18 -7.74 -0.02
C LEU A 87 -2.32 -8.10 0.92
N SER A 88 -2.89 -7.13 1.64
CA SER A 88 -4.08 -7.42 2.43
C SER A 88 -5.32 -7.62 1.55
N TYR A 89 -6.35 -8.30 2.05
CA TYR A 89 -7.63 -8.44 1.34
C TYR A 89 -8.30 -7.07 1.10
N VAL A 90 -8.22 -6.15 2.07
CA VAL A 90 -8.72 -4.78 1.92
C VAL A 90 -8.00 -4.06 0.78
N SER A 91 -6.67 -4.18 0.73
CA SER A 91 -5.86 -3.59 -0.34
C SER A 91 -6.13 -4.25 -1.69
N LYS A 92 -6.31 -5.58 -1.74
CA LYS A 92 -6.65 -6.33 -2.95
C LYS A 92 -7.95 -5.80 -3.55
N LYS A 93 -9.01 -5.70 -2.75
CA LYS A 93 -10.30 -5.14 -3.15
C LYS A 93 -10.15 -3.73 -3.70
N ASN A 94 -9.48 -2.85 -2.94
CA ASN A 94 -9.28 -1.46 -3.34
C ASN A 94 -8.48 -1.34 -4.64
N ILE A 95 -7.42 -2.12 -4.81
CA ILE A 95 -6.58 -2.09 -6.02
C ILE A 95 -7.34 -2.65 -7.22
N SER A 96 -8.08 -3.75 -7.06
CA SER A 96 -8.88 -4.33 -8.15
C SER A 96 -9.98 -3.41 -8.63
N GLU A 97 -10.53 -2.56 -7.75
CA GLU A 97 -11.54 -1.57 -8.12
C GLU A 97 -10.93 -0.29 -8.71
N ARG A 98 -9.77 0.14 -8.20
CA ARG A 98 -9.17 1.43 -8.55
C ARG A 98 -8.31 1.41 -9.79
N ILE A 99 -7.55 0.33 -10.05
CA ILE A 99 -6.70 0.26 -11.25
C ILE A 99 -7.53 0.40 -12.53
N PRO A 100 -8.63 -0.36 -12.74
CA PRO A 100 -9.43 -0.22 -13.96
C PRO A 100 -10.02 1.18 -14.13
N LYS A 101 -10.56 1.76 -13.06
CA LYS A 101 -11.11 3.13 -13.08
C LYS A 101 -10.06 4.17 -13.41
N TRP A 102 -8.85 4.03 -12.87
CA TRP A 102 -7.75 4.93 -13.18
C TRP A 102 -7.29 4.79 -14.63
N ILE A 103 -7.22 3.56 -15.16
CA ILE A 103 -6.90 3.32 -16.57
C ILE A 103 -7.91 4.01 -17.48
N GLU A 104 -9.21 3.88 -17.16
CA GLU A 104 -10.31 4.52 -17.89
C GLU A 104 -10.24 6.06 -17.78
N ASP A 105 -10.24 6.60 -16.56
CA ASP A 105 -10.24 8.04 -16.29
C ASP A 105 -9.04 8.77 -16.94
N GLU A 106 -7.86 8.16 -16.98
CA GLU A 106 -6.62 8.76 -17.50
C GLU A 106 -6.26 8.26 -18.92
N SER A 107 -7.12 7.46 -19.55
CA SER A 107 -6.90 6.89 -20.89
C SER A 107 -5.53 6.19 -21.04
N ILE A 108 -5.19 5.33 -20.07
CA ILE A 108 -3.91 4.62 -20.02
C ILE A 108 -3.91 3.46 -21.03
N ASP A 109 -3.01 3.51 -22.01
CA ASP A 109 -2.87 2.48 -23.07
C ASP A 109 -2.00 1.27 -22.66
N ASN A 110 -1.56 1.23 -21.41
CA ASN A 110 -0.73 0.15 -20.88
C ASN A 110 -1.56 -0.99 -20.26
N ASP A 111 -1.12 -2.24 -20.46
CA ASP A 111 -1.61 -3.39 -19.68
C ASP A 111 -1.05 -3.31 -18.25
N VAL A 112 -1.86 -2.79 -17.32
CA VAL A 112 -1.50 -2.65 -15.90
C VAL A 112 -2.19 -3.73 -15.07
N LYS A 113 -1.38 -4.54 -14.40
CA LYS A 113 -1.84 -5.62 -13.51
C LYS A 113 -1.21 -5.49 -12.14
N TYR A 114 -1.76 -6.23 -11.18
CA TYR A 114 -1.12 -6.43 -9.89
C TYR A 114 -0.93 -7.91 -9.62
N VAL A 115 0.15 -8.25 -8.92
CA VAL A 115 0.48 -9.61 -8.49
C VAL A 115 1.03 -9.52 -7.07
N SER A 116 0.67 -10.46 -6.20
CA SER A 116 1.20 -10.48 -4.84
C SER A 116 1.80 -11.85 -4.53
N THR A 117 2.80 -11.88 -3.66
CA THR A 117 3.39 -13.15 -3.21
C THR A 117 2.59 -13.77 -2.08
N CYS A 118 2.16 -12.94 -1.13
CA CYS A 118 1.37 -13.36 0.02
C CYS A 118 0.12 -12.49 0.13
N ASN A 119 -1.05 -13.12 0.27
CA ASN A 119 -2.29 -12.42 0.56
C ASN A 119 -2.69 -12.68 2.01
N ILE A 120 -2.98 -11.63 2.76
CA ILE A 120 -3.37 -11.73 4.17
C ILE A 120 -4.78 -11.21 4.40
N PRO A 121 -5.63 -11.95 5.12
CA PRO A 121 -6.98 -11.50 5.43
C PRO A 121 -6.97 -10.47 6.57
N ILE A 122 -8.15 -9.99 6.95
CA ILE A 122 -8.33 -9.28 8.22
C ILE A 122 -7.98 -10.26 9.36
N SER A 123 -7.41 -9.74 10.45
CA SER A 123 -6.97 -10.58 11.56
C SER A 123 -8.15 -11.36 12.15
N PRO A 124 -8.04 -12.70 12.30
CA PRO A 124 -9.09 -13.55 12.88
C PRO A 124 -9.58 -13.10 14.25
N CYS A 125 -8.72 -12.40 15.02
CA CYS A 125 -9.09 -11.92 16.35
C CYS A 125 -10.10 -10.78 16.33
N ILE A 126 -10.34 -10.11 15.20
CA ILE A 126 -11.28 -8.98 15.07
C ILE A 126 -12.25 -9.13 13.88
N SER A 127 -12.21 -10.24 13.17
CA SER A 127 -13.03 -10.46 11.98
C SER A 127 -14.17 -11.45 12.21
N ASN A 128 -15.09 -11.46 11.25
CA ASN A 128 -16.10 -12.51 11.11
C ASN A 128 -15.49 -13.86 10.70
N LYS A 129 -16.32 -14.90 10.55
CA LYS A 129 -15.89 -16.25 10.14
C LYS A 129 -15.12 -16.30 8.81
N THR A 130 -15.34 -15.34 7.91
CA THR A 130 -14.71 -15.31 6.57
C THR A 130 -13.40 -14.50 6.54
N ASN A 131 -13.06 -13.81 7.62
CA ASN A 131 -11.90 -12.92 7.72
C ASN A 131 -11.85 -11.83 6.62
N THR A 132 -13.01 -11.47 6.08
CA THR A 132 -13.15 -10.45 5.02
C THR A 132 -13.49 -9.08 5.58
N ASP A 133 -14.16 -9.06 6.73
CA ASP A 133 -14.70 -7.85 7.35
C ASP A 133 -14.46 -7.87 8.85
N ILE A 134 -14.37 -6.68 9.43
CA ILE A 134 -14.24 -6.48 10.88
C ILE A 134 -15.58 -6.80 11.53
N ASP A 135 -15.59 -7.72 12.48
CA ASP A 135 -16.72 -7.95 13.36
C ASP A 135 -16.64 -7.00 14.55
N GLU A 136 -17.37 -5.88 14.49
CA GLU A 136 -17.35 -4.88 15.57
C GLU A 136 -18.02 -5.37 16.86
N THR A 137 -18.70 -6.53 16.84
CA THR A 137 -19.24 -7.17 18.05
C THR A 137 -18.19 -8.00 18.79
N ASN A 138 -17.08 -8.35 18.12
CA ASN A 138 -15.97 -9.11 18.67
C ASN A 138 -15.34 -8.39 19.88
N PRO A 139 -15.03 -9.09 20.99
CA PRO A 139 -14.42 -8.48 22.17
C PRO A 139 -13.12 -7.71 21.91
N VAL A 140 -12.25 -8.20 21.02
CA VAL A 140 -10.99 -7.53 20.65
C VAL A 140 -11.29 -6.29 19.80
N ALA A 141 -12.29 -6.34 18.91
CA ALA A 141 -12.69 -5.17 18.14
C ALA A 141 -13.28 -4.06 19.05
N LYS A 142 -14.08 -4.45 20.05
CA LYS A 142 -14.57 -3.54 21.10
C LYS A 142 -13.43 -2.96 21.93
N LEU A 143 -12.43 -3.77 22.26
CA LEU A 143 -11.22 -3.33 22.97
C LEU A 143 -10.48 -2.25 22.15
N CYS A 144 -10.26 -2.50 20.87
CA CYS A 144 -9.59 -1.55 19.97
C CYS A 144 -10.33 -0.20 19.94
N LYS A 145 -11.66 -0.20 19.79
CA LYS A 145 -12.48 1.03 19.87
C LYS A 145 -12.40 1.72 21.23
N LYS A 146 -12.54 0.96 22.32
CA LYS A 146 -12.53 1.50 23.70
C LYS A 146 -11.24 2.26 24.00
N TYR A 147 -10.10 1.73 23.55
CA TYR A 147 -8.80 2.34 23.77
C TYR A 147 -8.38 3.32 22.67
N TYR A 148 -9.10 3.39 21.56
CA TYR A 148 -8.77 4.30 20.45
C TYR A 148 -8.76 5.78 20.85
N LYS A 149 -9.57 6.19 21.84
CA LYS A 149 -9.57 7.56 22.37
C LYS A 149 -8.22 8.03 22.94
N TYR A 150 -7.31 7.10 23.24
CA TYR A 150 -5.96 7.41 23.72
C TYR A 150 -4.97 7.58 22.56
N PHE A 151 -5.40 7.38 21.31
CA PHE A 151 -4.54 7.51 20.15
C PHE A 151 -4.48 8.97 19.73
N ILE A 152 -3.27 9.46 19.51
CA ILE A 152 -3.06 10.77 18.91
C ILE A 152 -3.19 10.59 17.40
N GLU A 153 -4.23 11.21 16.85
CA GLU A 153 -4.47 11.26 15.42
C GLU A 153 -3.69 12.41 14.76
N ASP A 154 -3.09 12.12 13.62
CA ASP A 154 -2.53 13.10 12.68
C ASP A 154 -3.57 13.53 11.62
N GLU A 155 -3.19 14.47 10.74
CA GLU A 155 -4.09 14.94 9.67
C GLU A 155 -4.57 13.78 8.77
N HIS A 156 -3.73 12.78 8.52
CA HIS A 156 -4.05 11.67 7.63
C HIS A 156 -5.06 10.69 8.25
N THR A 157 -4.95 10.43 9.54
CA THR A 157 -5.85 9.56 10.30
C THR A 157 -7.18 10.23 10.59
N LYS A 158 -7.19 11.55 10.88
CA LYS A 158 -8.43 12.33 11.01
C LYS A 158 -9.24 12.37 9.73
N LYS A 159 -8.59 12.56 8.57
CA LYS A 159 -9.26 12.58 7.26
C LYS A 159 -10.07 11.32 6.95
N VAL A 160 -9.71 10.19 7.54
CA VAL A 160 -10.41 8.91 7.34
C VAL A 160 -11.34 8.54 8.49
N GLY A 161 -11.67 9.49 9.38
CA GLY A 161 -12.55 9.27 10.54
C GLY A 161 -11.91 8.44 11.66
N GLY A 162 -10.58 8.44 11.71
CA GLY A 162 -9.80 7.63 12.63
C GLY A 162 -9.52 6.21 12.14
N ILE A 163 -8.62 5.54 12.84
CA ILE A 163 -8.07 4.24 12.46
C ILE A 163 -8.13 3.22 13.61
N PRO A 164 -9.26 3.03 14.33
CA PRO A 164 -9.34 2.12 15.49
C PRO A 164 -8.94 0.67 15.16
N TYR A 165 -9.01 0.30 13.89
CA TYR A 165 -8.67 -1.02 13.37
C TYR A 165 -7.47 -1.00 12.41
N GLY A 166 -6.64 0.04 12.50
CA GLY A 166 -5.53 0.28 11.58
C GLY A 166 -5.98 1.05 10.33
N TYR A 167 -4.99 1.62 9.65
CA TYR A 167 -5.20 2.49 8.50
C TYR A 167 -5.98 1.78 7.38
N GLY A 168 -7.01 2.47 6.88
CA GLY A 168 -7.93 1.95 5.87
C GLY A 168 -8.81 0.80 6.37
N ARG A 169 -8.96 0.63 7.69
CA ARG A 169 -9.70 -0.48 8.32
C ARG A 169 -9.17 -1.85 7.89
N ALA A 170 -7.86 -1.96 7.66
CA ALA A 170 -7.21 -3.19 7.23
C ALA A 170 -7.23 -4.29 8.30
N GLY A 171 -7.30 -3.92 9.58
CA GLY A 171 -7.51 -4.85 10.69
C GLY A 171 -6.41 -5.90 10.83
N LEU A 172 -5.16 -5.55 10.53
CA LEU A 172 -4.07 -6.52 10.51
C LEU A 172 -3.50 -6.76 11.92
N THR A 173 -2.92 -7.93 12.12
CA THR A 173 -2.02 -8.27 13.24
C THR A 173 -0.61 -8.58 12.72
N LEU A 174 -0.25 -7.97 11.60
CA LEU A 174 1.05 -8.15 10.92
C LEU A 174 2.11 -7.25 11.56
N ILE A 175 3.24 -7.82 11.95
CA ILE A 175 4.44 -7.09 12.35
C ILE A 175 5.54 -7.42 11.35
N LEU A 176 6.18 -6.40 10.78
CA LEU A 176 7.38 -6.60 9.97
C LEU A 176 8.61 -6.40 10.85
N GLN A 177 9.66 -7.17 10.59
CA GLN A 177 10.94 -7.03 11.31
C GLN A 177 11.49 -5.59 11.26
N SER A 178 11.27 -4.89 10.15
CA SER A 178 11.75 -3.52 9.95
C SER A 178 10.91 -2.45 10.65
N ASN A 179 9.59 -2.64 10.75
CA ASN A 179 8.66 -1.67 11.35
C ASN A 179 7.25 -2.28 11.51
N CYS A 180 6.46 -1.84 12.49
CA CYS A 180 5.04 -2.21 12.55
C CYS A 180 4.20 -1.37 11.56
N PRO A 181 3.47 -1.97 10.60
CA PRO A 181 2.58 -1.25 9.68
C PRO A 181 1.49 -0.46 10.42
N ASN A 182 1.11 0.73 9.92
CA ASN A 182 -0.03 1.48 10.47
C ASN A 182 -1.40 0.86 10.10
N SER A 183 -1.43 -0.08 9.15
CA SER A 183 -2.58 -0.95 8.86
C SER A 183 -2.79 -2.05 9.90
N THR A 184 -1.84 -2.23 10.82
CA THR A 184 -1.97 -3.12 11.98
C THR A 184 -2.80 -2.48 13.08
N LEU A 185 -3.41 -3.29 13.94
CA LEU A 185 -4.18 -2.83 15.09
C LEU A 185 -3.38 -1.81 15.91
N PRO A 186 -3.90 -0.58 16.10
CA PRO A 186 -3.15 0.51 16.72
C PRO A 186 -2.63 0.19 18.13
N ILE A 187 -3.40 -0.59 18.91
CA ILE A 187 -3.01 -1.06 20.24
C ILE A 187 -1.67 -1.79 20.27
N LEU A 188 -1.23 -2.35 19.14
CA LEU A 188 0.03 -3.07 19.02
C LEU A 188 1.24 -2.16 18.77
N TRP A 189 1.07 -0.90 18.33
CA TRP A 189 2.18 -0.10 17.83
C TRP A 189 2.19 1.40 18.15
N HIS A 190 1.06 2.00 18.52
CA HIS A 190 1.03 3.43 18.85
C HIS A 190 1.38 3.62 20.32
N SER A 191 2.22 4.61 20.60
CA SER A 191 2.63 4.98 21.95
C SER A 191 1.85 6.20 22.41
N TYR A 192 1.30 6.17 23.63
CA TYR A 192 0.61 7.31 24.21
C TYR A 192 0.76 7.39 25.73
N LYS A 193 1.27 8.52 26.25
CA LYS A 193 1.54 8.72 27.68
C LYS A 193 2.31 7.52 28.25
N ASN A 194 1.70 6.76 29.16
CA ASN A 194 2.27 5.61 29.84
C ASN A 194 1.97 4.27 29.13
N TRP A 195 1.42 4.32 27.91
CA TRP A 195 1.20 3.14 27.07
C TRP A 195 2.43 2.88 26.20
N TYR A 196 3.11 1.78 26.51
CA TYR A 196 4.24 1.27 25.73
C TYR A 196 3.76 0.07 24.90
N PRO A 197 3.57 0.24 23.58
CA PRO A 197 3.09 -0.85 22.73
C PRO A 197 4.15 -1.94 22.59
N LEU A 198 3.71 -3.17 22.30
CA LEU A 198 4.61 -4.31 22.08
C LEU A 198 5.51 -4.14 20.85
N PHE A 199 5.00 -3.49 19.81
CA PHE A 199 5.68 -3.33 18.53
C PHE A 199 5.65 -1.85 18.09
N PRO A 200 6.36 -0.96 18.81
CA PRO A 200 6.32 0.47 18.54
C PRO A 200 6.67 0.77 17.08
N ARG A 201 5.83 1.58 16.42
CA ARG A 201 6.10 2.02 15.05
C ARG A 201 7.05 3.21 15.07
N VAL A 202 8.12 3.14 14.28
CA VAL A 202 8.93 4.32 13.96
C VAL A 202 8.24 5.08 12.84
N SER A 203 7.80 6.31 13.10
CA SER A 203 7.26 7.17 12.04
C SER A 203 8.40 7.64 11.13
N HIS A 204 8.31 7.34 9.85
CA HIS A 204 9.20 7.89 8.83
C HIS A 204 8.73 9.26 8.30
N HIS A 205 7.60 9.76 8.78
CA HIS A 205 7.13 11.12 8.54
C HIS A 205 7.63 12.00 9.70
N ARG A 206 8.76 12.66 9.48
CA ARG A 206 9.21 13.84 10.21
C ARG A 206 9.40 14.96 9.19
#